data_AF-A0A554QEV1-F1
#
_entry.id   AF-A0A554QEV1-F1
#
_cell.length_a   1.000
_cell.length_b   1.000
_cell.length_c   1.000
_cell.angle_alpha   90.00
_cell.angle_beta   90.00
_cell.angle_gamma   90.00
#
_symmetry.space_group_name_H-M   'P 1'
#
loop_
_entity.id
_entity.type
_entity.pdbx_description
1 polymer ?
#
loop_
_entity_poly.entity_id
_entity_poly.type
_entity_poly.pdbx_seq_one_letter_code
_entity_poly.pdbx_strand_id
1 'polypeptide(L)'
;MNTPSEDTSKLFLVERSKSAIFEVFEERREAEEFSIRLSDSRIHEIFLRKNLGSRWVIYERRVRISNGFIVRDLWHDEVGYQIGVEELKSEVDLESYESNNGDWNIVGIGHDPDEVRRVVDTAVESYGDRWTILNN
;
A
#
# COMPACT_ATOMS: atom_id res chain seq x y z
N MET A 1 41.22 -17.95 1.16
CA MET A 1 40.35 -17.00 1.88
C MET A 1 39.51 -16.32 0.82
N ASN A 2 38.22 -16.62 0.73
CA ASN A 2 37.30 -15.93 -0.16
C ASN A 2 36.69 -14.78 0.63
N THR A 3 36.96 -13.55 0.24
CA THR A 3 36.17 -12.39 0.68
C THR A 3 34.77 -12.57 0.05
N PRO A 4 33.68 -12.60 0.83
CA PRO A 4 32.37 -12.47 0.23
C PRO A 4 32.32 -11.08 -0.43
N SER A 5 32.02 -11.01 -1.72
CA SER A 5 31.63 -9.74 -2.33
C SER A 5 30.38 -9.29 -1.58
N GLU A 6 30.45 -8.18 -0.87
CA GLU A 6 29.25 -7.53 -0.36
C GLU A 6 28.37 -7.19 -1.57
N ASP A 7 27.30 -7.97 -1.76
CA ASP A 7 26.26 -7.73 -2.77
C ASP A 7 25.62 -6.38 -2.47
N THR A 8 26.22 -5.32 -3.00
CA THR A 8 25.79 -3.94 -2.78
C THR A 8 24.72 -3.65 -3.82
N SER A 9 23.48 -4.03 -3.50
CA SER A 9 22.30 -3.68 -4.31
C SER A 9 22.08 -2.16 -4.25
N LYS A 10 21.56 -1.57 -5.33
CA LYS A 10 21.33 -0.13 -5.44
C LYS A 10 19.85 0.15 -5.64
N LEU A 11 19.32 1.17 -4.95
CA LEU A 11 18.03 1.78 -5.26
C LEU A 11 18.23 3.17 -5.81
N PHE A 12 17.30 3.56 -6.66
CA PHE A 12 17.21 4.90 -7.23
C PHE A 12 15.91 5.53 -6.74
N LEU A 13 16.02 6.57 -5.91
CA LEU A 13 14.87 7.36 -5.46
C LEU A 13 14.73 8.61 -6.32
N VAL A 14 13.57 8.83 -6.93
CA VAL A 14 13.26 10.07 -7.64
C VAL A 14 12.44 10.98 -6.74
N GLU A 15 13.06 12.05 -6.25
CA GLU A 15 12.42 13.10 -5.46
C GLU A 15 11.62 14.03 -6.37
N ARG A 16 10.34 14.28 -6.04
CA ARG A 16 9.48 15.21 -6.78
C ARG A 16 9.51 16.59 -6.14
N SER A 17 9.92 17.62 -6.88
CA SER A 17 9.73 19.06 -6.59
C SER A 17 9.78 19.47 -5.10
N LYS A 18 10.91 19.26 -4.40
CA LYS A 18 11.11 19.58 -2.96
C LYS A 18 10.05 19.03 -1.99
N SER A 19 9.10 18.23 -2.48
CA SER A 19 8.19 17.47 -1.66
C SER A 19 8.99 16.26 -1.18
N ALA A 20 8.88 15.91 0.10
CA ALA A 20 9.55 14.73 0.66
C ALA A 20 8.92 13.40 0.15
N ILE A 21 8.41 13.40 -1.08
CA ILE A 21 7.77 12.30 -1.77
C ILE A 21 8.81 11.73 -2.75
N PHE A 22 9.09 10.44 -2.60
CA PHE A 22 10.08 9.71 -3.38
C PHE A 22 9.40 8.57 -4.12
N GLU A 23 9.71 8.45 -5.39
CA GLU A 23 9.39 7.26 -6.18
C GLU A 23 10.61 6.33 -6.23
N VAL A 24 10.43 5.02 -6.06
CA VAL A 24 11.53 4.08 -5.83
C VAL A 24 11.69 3.10 -6.98
N PHE A 25 12.90 2.98 -7.52
CA PHE A 25 13.25 2.12 -8.65
C PHE A 25 14.45 1.22 -8.35
N GLU A 26 14.42 -0.02 -8.86
CA GLU A 26 15.56 -0.95 -8.84
C GLU A 26 16.53 -0.69 -9.99
N GLU A 27 16.02 -0.28 -11.16
CA GLU A 27 16.83 0.01 -12.34
C GLU A 27 17.08 1.51 -12.51
N ARG A 28 18.34 1.88 -12.73
CA ARG A 28 18.75 3.25 -13.00
C ARG A 28 18.01 3.85 -14.20
N ARG A 29 17.83 3.05 -15.26
CA ARG A 29 17.22 3.50 -16.51
C ARG A 29 15.77 3.92 -16.29
N GLU A 30 15.01 3.16 -15.50
CA GLU A 30 13.61 3.48 -15.19
C GLU A 30 13.49 4.76 -14.37
N ALA A 31 14.37 4.95 -13.38
CA ALA A 31 14.43 6.18 -12.60
C ALA A 31 14.76 7.40 -13.47
N GLU A 32 15.69 7.26 -14.43
CA GLU A 32 16.06 8.32 -15.37
C GLU A 32 14.89 8.67 -16.30
N GLU A 33 14.24 7.66 -16.89
CA GLU A 33 13.05 7.85 -17.74
C GLU A 33 11.89 8.49 -16.98
N PHE A 34 11.70 8.15 -15.70
CA PHE A 34 10.70 8.79 -14.84
C PHE A 34 11.08 10.23 -14.49
N SER A 35 12.34 10.48 -14.11
CA SER A 35 12.84 11.81 -13.77
C SER A 35 12.74 12.80 -14.93
N ILE A 36 13.02 12.38 -16.18
CA ILE A 36 12.93 13.27 -17.36
C ILE A 36 11.50 13.82 -17.56
N ARG A 37 10.48 13.09 -17.10
CA ARG A 37 9.07 13.48 -17.23
C ARG A 37 8.61 14.47 -16.17
N LEU A 38 9.47 14.83 -15.20
CA LEU A 38 9.13 15.68 -14.06
C LEU A 38 9.95 16.97 -14.05
N SER A 39 9.28 18.11 -13.88
CA SER A 39 9.95 19.40 -13.65
C SER A 39 10.59 19.40 -12.25
N ASP A 40 11.88 19.69 -12.16
CA ASP A 40 12.65 19.82 -10.91
C ASP A 40 12.77 18.53 -10.07
N SER A 41 12.93 17.36 -10.69
CA SER A 41 13.22 16.12 -9.97
C SER A 41 14.72 15.87 -9.74
N ARG A 42 15.04 15.06 -8.74
CA ARG A 42 16.41 14.61 -8.44
C ARG A 42 16.43 13.11 -8.21
N ILE A 43 17.44 12.44 -8.75
CA ILE A 43 17.68 11.01 -8.51
C ILE A 43 18.70 10.87 -7.39
N HIS A 44 18.34 10.14 -6.34
CA HIS A 44 19.22 9.76 -5.24
C HIS A 44 19.57 8.28 -5.38
N GLU A 45 20.86 7.96 -5.34
CA GLU A 45 21.35 6.58 -5.38
C GLU A 45 21.62 6.12 -3.94
N ILE A 46 20.97 5.04 -3.53
CA ILE A 46 21.15 4.44 -2.20
C ILE A 46 21.82 3.08 -2.36
N PHE A 47 22.99 2.93 -1.74
CA PHE A 47 23.67 1.65 -1.62
C PHE A 47 23.09 0.88 -0.44
N LEU A 48 22.50 -0.26 -0.74
CA LEU A 48 21.96 -1.14 0.27
C LEU A 48 23.03 -2.13 0.70
N ARG A 49 23.24 -2.22 2.01
CA ARG A 49 24.16 -3.18 2.63
C ARG A 49 23.58 -4.60 2.68
N LYS A 50 22.37 -4.80 2.18
CA LYS A 50 21.63 -6.08 2.16
C LYS A 50 20.87 -6.19 0.84
N ASN A 51 20.69 -7.42 0.37
CA ASN A 51 19.87 -7.73 -0.80
C ASN A 51 18.43 -7.24 -0.58
N LEU A 52 17.85 -6.61 -1.59
CA LEU A 52 16.42 -6.31 -1.59
C LEU A 52 15.66 -7.62 -1.78
N GLY A 53 14.72 -7.88 -0.88
CA GLY A 53 13.69 -8.87 -1.12
C GLY A 53 12.78 -8.42 -2.27
N SER A 54 11.82 -9.28 -2.59
CA SER A 54 10.89 -9.02 -3.68
C SER A 54 10.11 -7.71 -3.50
N ARG A 55 9.91 -6.99 -4.61
CA ARG A 55 8.92 -5.92 -4.72
C ARG A 55 7.57 -6.42 -4.25
N TRP A 56 6.87 -5.62 -3.44
CA TRP A 56 5.51 -5.90 -3.03
C TRP A 56 4.63 -4.66 -3.19
N VAL A 57 3.32 -4.89 -3.25
CA VAL A 57 2.30 -3.84 -3.28
C VAL A 57 1.39 -4.06 -2.08
N ILE A 58 1.08 -3.00 -1.34
CA ILE A 58 -0.03 -2.99 -0.38
C ILE A 58 -1.23 -2.39 -1.10
N TYR A 59 -2.36 -3.06 -0.96
CA TYR A 59 -3.66 -2.61 -1.38
C TYR A 59 -4.46 -2.23 -0.14
N GLU A 60 -4.99 -1.02 -0.15
CA GLU A 60 -5.91 -0.54 0.86
C GLU A 60 -7.26 -0.24 0.22
N ARG A 61 -8.33 -0.70 0.85
CA ARG A 61 -9.70 -0.28 0.52
C ARG A 61 -10.36 0.35 1.73
N ARG A 62 -10.94 1.53 1.54
CA ARG A 62 -11.71 2.25 2.56
C ARG A 62 -13.16 2.42 2.13
N VAL A 63 -14.07 1.86 2.91
CA VAL A 63 -15.52 2.00 2.70
C VAL A 63 -16.11 2.81 3.85
N ARG A 64 -16.98 3.77 3.51
CA ARG A 64 -17.82 4.49 4.47
C ARG A 64 -19.29 4.20 4.21
N ILE A 65 -19.99 3.84 5.28
CA ILE A 65 -21.41 3.53 5.30
C ILE A 65 -22.12 4.57 6.16
N SER A 66 -23.14 5.21 5.60
CA SER A 66 -24.02 6.15 6.31
C SER A 66 -25.46 5.70 6.15
N ASN A 67 -26.18 5.54 7.27
CA ASN A 67 -27.58 5.06 7.28
C ASN A 67 -27.79 3.76 6.48
N GLY A 68 -26.85 2.81 6.57
CA GLY A 68 -26.92 1.54 5.84
C GLY A 68 -26.52 1.60 4.36
N PHE A 69 -26.17 2.77 3.81
CA PHE A 69 -25.74 2.93 2.42
C PHE A 69 -24.25 3.23 2.33
N ILE A 70 -23.57 2.62 1.36
CA ILE A 70 -22.19 2.99 1.03
C ILE A 70 -22.19 4.40 0.42
N VAL A 71 -21.58 5.35 1.12
CA VAL A 71 -21.45 6.75 0.67
C VAL A 71 -20.06 7.06 0.14
N ARG A 72 -19.08 6.19 0.39
CA ARG A 72 -17.72 6.29 -0.15
C ARG A 72 -17.10 4.91 -0.23
N ASP A 73 -16.43 4.62 -1.35
CA ASP A 73 -15.62 3.42 -1.56
C ASP A 73 -14.36 3.86 -2.31
N LEU A 74 -13.20 3.74 -1.65
CA LEU A 74 -11.91 4.17 -2.19
C LEU A 74 -10.90 3.05 -2.14
N TRP A 75 -10.03 3.05 -3.16
CA TRP A 75 -8.88 2.18 -3.27
C TRP A 75 -7.60 3.00 -3.29
N HIS A 76 -6.56 2.48 -2.65
CA HIS A 76 -5.21 2.99 -2.68
C HIS A 76 -4.21 1.84 -2.79
N ASP A 77 -3.15 2.05 -3.56
CA ASP A 77 -2.04 1.12 -3.70
C ASP A 77 -0.70 1.81 -3.40
N GLU A 78 0.15 1.15 -2.61
CA GLU A 78 1.49 1.61 -2.26
C GLU A 78 2.52 0.54 -2.60
N VAL A 79 3.59 0.94 -3.30
CA VAL A 79 4.68 0.02 -3.69
C VAL A 79 5.79 0.08 -2.66
N GLY A 80 6.14 -1.08 -2.08
CA GLY A 80 7.22 -1.23 -1.12
C GLY A 80 8.26 -2.27 -1.56
N TYR A 81 9.41 -2.23 -0.90
CA TYR A 81 10.45 -3.25 -1.04
C TYR A 81 10.77 -3.82 0.34
N GLN A 82 10.77 -5.14 0.48
CA GLN A 82 11.12 -5.78 1.75
C GLN A 82 12.64 -5.96 1.83
N ILE A 83 13.22 -5.72 3.01
CA ILE A 83 14.62 -6.06 3.25
C ILE A 83 14.65 -7.39 4.00
N GLY A 84 14.97 -8.49 3.30
CA GLY A 84 15.04 -9.82 3.89
C GLY A 84 14.33 -10.91 3.08
N VAL A 85 14.27 -12.12 3.63
CA VAL A 85 13.72 -13.33 3.00
C VAL A 85 12.45 -13.83 3.72
N GLU A 86 11.87 -13.02 4.60
CA GLU A 86 10.62 -13.41 5.27
C GLU A 86 9.46 -13.31 4.28
N GLU A 87 8.80 -14.42 3.98
CA GLU A 87 7.57 -14.42 3.19
C GLU A 87 6.54 -13.51 3.87
N LEU A 88 6.10 -12.46 3.17
CA LEU A 88 4.97 -11.65 3.61
C LEU A 88 3.76 -12.58 3.74
N LYS A 89 3.22 -12.68 4.96
CA LYS A 89 1.97 -13.39 5.17
C LYS A 89 0.87 -12.65 4.39
N SER A 90 0.16 -13.38 3.54
CA SER A 90 -1.07 -12.92 2.87
C SER A 90 -2.21 -12.88 3.88
N GLU A 91 -2.10 -12.02 4.89
CA GLU A 91 -3.20 -11.72 5.80
C GLU A 91 -3.70 -10.31 5.51
N VAL A 92 -5.01 -10.17 5.38
CA VAL A 92 -5.66 -8.87 5.29
C VAL A 92 -5.91 -8.36 6.70
N ASP A 93 -5.31 -7.22 7.03
CA ASP A 93 -5.65 -6.48 8.24
C ASP A 93 -6.96 -5.72 8.01
N LEU A 94 -7.93 -5.88 8.90
CA LEU A 94 -9.27 -5.32 8.78
C LEU A 94 -9.62 -4.52 10.04
N GLU A 95 -9.85 -3.23 9.87
CA GLU A 95 -10.33 -2.33 10.91
C GLU A 95 -11.76 -1.87 10.60
N SER A 96 -12.60 -1.77 11.62
CA SER A 96 -13.97 -1.23 11.50
C SER A 96 -14.31 -0.37 12.70
N TYR A 97 -14.75 0.87 12.45
CA TYR A 97 -15.08 1.83 13.50
C TYR A 97 -16.22 2.77 13.11
N GLU A 98 -16.97 3.23 14.12
CA GLU A 98 -17.99 4.26 13.97
C GLU A 98 -17.38 5.64 14.18
N SER A 99 -17.62 6.57 13.26
CA SER A 99 -17.25 7.98 13.38
C SER A 99 -18.24 8.71 14.29
N ASN A 100 -17.80 9.85 14.84
CA ASN A 100 -18.63 10.68 15.73
C ASN A 100 -19.94 11.19 15.11
N ASN A 101 -20.07 11.15 13.78
CA ASN A 101 -21.28 11.51 13.05
C ASN A 101 -22.20 10.33 12.76
N GLY A 102 -21.92 9.14 13.30
CA GLY A 102 -22.71 7.92 13.11
C GLY A 102 -22.36 7.12 11.84
N ASP A 103 -21.35 7.56 11.07
CA ASP A 103 -20.91 6.82 9.88
C ASP A 103 -20.00 5.65 10.27
N TRP A 104 -20.25 4.48 9.71
CA TRP A 104 -19.35 3.34 9.84
C TRP A 104 -18.24 3.41 8.80
N ASN A 105 -17.01 3.13 9.20
CA ASN A 105 -15.85 3.10 8.31
C ASN A 105 -15.20 1.73 8.43
N ILE A 106 -14.86 1.14 7.29
CA ILE A 106 -14.22 -0.17 7.16
C ILE A 106 -12.95 0.04 6.33
N VAL A 107 -11.83 -0.43 6.84
CA VAL A 107 -10.51 -0.31 6.20
C VAL A 107 -9.89 -1.69 6.13
N GLY A 108 -9.62 -2.17 4.92
CA GLY A 108 -8.88 -3.41 4.68
C GLY A 108 -7.54 -3.12 4.03
N ILE A 109 -6.46 -3.72 4.54
CA ILE A 109 -5.08 -3.55 4.06
C ILE A 109 -4.48 -4.94 3.83
N GLY A 110 -3.92 -5.21 2.64
CA GLY A 110 -3.30 -6.49 2.35
C GLY A 110 -2.48 -6.49 1.06
N HIS A 111 -1.89 -7.64 0.72
CA HIS A 111 -1.01 -7.78 -0.43
C HIS A 111 -1.68 -8.42 -1.66
N ASP A 112 -2.87 -9.00 -1.48
CA ASP A 112 -3.72 -9.53 -2.57
C ASP A 112 -4.99 -8.64 -2.70
N PRO A 113 -5.19 -7.96 -3.84
CA PRO A 113 -6.33 -7.07 -4.02
C PRO A 113 -7.68 -7.80 -4.04
N ASP A 114 -7.72 -9.06 -4.48
CA ASP A 114 -8.95 -9.86 -4.49
C ASP A 114 -9.29 -10.34 -3.07
N GLU A 115 -8.28 -10.67 -2.27
CA GLU A 115 -8.47 -10.98 -0.85
C GLU A 115 -8.95 -9.76 -0.06
N VAL A 116 -8.32 -8.60 -0.26
CA VAL A 116 -8.75 -7.33 0.35
C VAL A 116 -10.20 -7.02 -0.03
N ARG A 117 -10.56 -7.16 -1.31
CA ARG A 117 -11.94 -6.97 -1.77
C ARG A 117 -12.90 -7.87 -1.01
N ARG A 118 -12.63 -9.18 -1.00
CA ARG A 118 -13.50 -10.19 -0.39
C ARG A 118 -13.72 -9.94 1.10
N VAL A 119 -12.64 -9.65 1.84
CA VAL A 119 -12.71 -9.42 3.30
C VAL A 119 -13.50 -8.15 3.61
N VAL A 120 -13.25 -7.06 2.87
CA VAL A 120 -13.98 -5.79 3.06
C VAL A 120 -15.45 -5.92 2.65
N ASP A 121 -15.77 -6.59 1.54
CA ASP A 121 -17.17 -6.82 1.13
C ASP A 121 -17.93 -7.63 2.19
N THR A 122 -17.31 -8.69 2.72
CA THR A 122 -17.90 -9.50 3.81
C THR A 122 -18.18 -8.64 5.05
N ALA A 123 -17.26 -7.73 5.40
CA ALA A 123 -17.46 -6.81 6.51
C ALA A 123 -18.62 -5.85 6.22
N VAL A 124 -18.63 -5.20 5.05
CA VAL A 124 -19.69 -4.29 4.61
C VAL A 124 -21.07 -4.94 4.70
N GLU A 125 -21.22 -6.17 4.20
CA GLU A 125 -22.47 -6.94 4.28
C GLU A 125 -22.92 -7.15 5.73
N SER A 126 -22.00 -7.56 6.62
CA SER A 126 -22.31 -7.77 8.03
C SER A 126 -22.80 -6.50 8.75
N TYR A 127 -22.35 -5.32 8.32
CA TYR A 127 -22.80 -4.05 8.85
C TYR A 127 -24.10 -3.57 8.18
N GLY A 128 -24.31 -3.87 6.89
CA GLY A 128 -25.60 -3.65 6.22
C GLY A 128 -26.75 -4.44 6.86
N ASP A 129 -26.49 -5.69 7.24
CA ASP A 129 -27.47 -6.55 7.93
C ASP A 129 -27.83 -6.03 9.33
N ARG A 130 -26.86 -5.49 10.07
CA ARG A 130 -27.11 -4.86 11.39
C ARG A 130 -28.09 -3.68 11.31
N TRP A 131 -28.06 -2.90 10.23
CA TRP A 131 -29.01 -1.80 10.03
C TRP A 131 -30.43 -2.27 9.66
N THR A 132 -30.54 -3.41 8.99
CA THR A 132 -31.84 -4.01 8.61
C THR A 132 -32.57 -4.57 9.83
N ILE A 133 -31.82 -5.03 10.85
CA ILE A 133 -32.36 -5.55 12.10
C ILE A 133 -32.78 -4.42 13.07
N LEU A 134 -32.10 -3.27 13.04
CA LEU A 134 -32.37 -2.15 13.95
C LEU A 134 -33.56 -1.26 13.51
N ASN A 135 -34.00 -1.37 12.25
CA ASN A 135 -35.08 -0.56 11.67
C ASN A 135 -36.38 -1.34 11.38
N ASN A 136 -36.49 -2.59 11.85
CA ASN A 136 -37.72 -3.40 11.86
C ASN A 136 -38.15 -3.67 13.30
#